data_AF-A0A4Q3CBA5-F1
#
_entry.id   AF-A0A4Q3CBA5-F1
#
_cell.length_a   1.000
_cell.length_b   1.000
_cell.length_c   1.000
_cell.angle_alpha   90.00
_cell.angle_beta   90.00
_cell.angle_gamma   90.00
#
_symmetry.space_group_name_H-M   'P 1'
#
loop_
_entity.id
_entity.type
_entity.pdbx_description
1 polymer ?
#
loop_
_entity_poly.entity_id
_entity_poly.type
_entity_poly.pdbx_seq_one_letter_code
_entity_poly.pdbx_strand_id
1 'polypeptide(L)'
;MFKKVAILLAIVTFTIHKFAAAQMLVIDSLNNVLAKASQGERPVVLAELARANYETDVNRAIDLIMQAIALAKKEKEEGIAAYCYASAAHLLMRKGQEKRAAAYIDSAMRAAGNSTNSLFKGYVWLRKGWFELNKNEN
;
A
#
# COMPACT_ATOMS: atom_id res chain seq x y z
N MET A 1 7.93 -25.08 37.12
CA MET A 1 8.36 -23.86 36.40
C MET A 1 8.65 -24.14 34.91
N PHE A 2 9.47 -25.14 34.58
CA PHE A 2 9.84 -25.51 33.20
C PHE A 2 8.68 -25.76 32.21
N LYS A 3 7.60 -26.45 32.60
CA LYS A 3 6.45 -26.70 31.71
C LYS A 3 5.75 -25.40 31.26
N LYS A 4 5.66 -24.40 32.14
CA LYS A 4 5.02 -23.11 31.81
C LYS A 4 5.88 -22.31 30.83
N VAL A 5 7.21 -22.34 30.99
CA VAL A 5 8.17 -21.72 30.07
C VAL A 5 8.13 -22.39 28.69
N ALA A 6 8.07 -23.73 28.63
CA ALA A 6 7.98 -24.48 27.38
C ALA A 6 6.67 -24.19 26.61
N ILE A 7 5.54 -24.09 27.32
CA ILE A 7 4.25 -23.71 26.71
C ILE A 7 4.31 -22.27 26.18
N LEU A 8 4.90 -21.33 26.93
CA LEU A 8 5.08 -19.96 26.48
C LEU A 8 5.96 -19.89 25.21
N LEU A 9 7.07 -20.64 25.18
CA LEU A 9 7.96 -20.72 24.02
C LEU A 9 7.26 -21.32 22.79
N ALA A 10 6.42 -22.34 22.98
CA ALA A 10 5.66 -22.96 21.90
C ALA A 10 4.60 -22.00 21.32
N ILE A 11 3.92 -21.22 22.17
CA ILE A 11 2.94 -20.22 21.72
C ILE A 11 3.63 -19.09 20.93
N VAL A 12 4.78 -18.61 21.42
CA VAL A 12 5.56 -17.55 20.74
C VAL A 12 6.09 -18.03 19.38
N THR A 13 6.66 -19.23 19.31
CA THR A 13 7.18 -19.76 18.03
C THR A 13 6.08 -20.04 17.01
N PHE A 14 4.92 -20.55 17.45
CA PHE A 14 3.79 -20.85 16.56
C PHE A 14 3.09 -19.59 16.03
N THR A 15 3.02 -18.53 16.84
CA THR A 15 2.43 -17.25 16.42
C THR A 15 3.31 -16.54 15.40
N ILE A 16 4.62 -16.45 15.62
CA ILE A 16 5.57 -15.77 14.70
C ILE A 16 5.58 -16.42 13.30
N HIS A 17 5.54 -17.76 13.22
CA HIS A 17 5.56 -18.46 11.93
C HIS A 17 4.32 -18.20 11.07
N LYS A 18 3.14 -18.06 11.68
CA LYS A 18 1.89 -17.86 10.92
C LYS A 18 1.81 -16.48 10.26
N PHE A 19 2.33 -15.44 10.91
CA PHE A 19 2.30 -14.08 10.35
C PHE A 19 3.21 -13.93 9.13
N ALA A 20 4.41 -14.52 9.17
CA ALA A 20 5.33 -14.49 8.03
C ALA A 20 4.78 -15.26 6.80
N ALA A 21 4.17 -16.43 7.02
CA ALA A 21 3.64 -17.25 5.93
C ALA A 21 2.44 -16.59 5.21
N ALA A 22 1.57 -15.89 5.94
CA ALA A 22 0.40 -15.23 5.35
C ALA A 22 0.76 -14.01 4.49
N GLN A 23 1.78 -13.24 4.86
CA GLN A 23 2.25 -12.10 4.06
C GLN A 23 2.85 -12.54 2.72
N MET A 24 3.66 -13.61 2.74
CA MET A 24 4.21 -14.19 1.50
C MET A 24 3.09 -14.65 0.55
N LEU A 25 2.03 -15.26 1.06
CA LEU A 25 0.87 -15.67 0.25
C LEU A 25 0.22 -14.48 -0.50
N VAL A 26 0.08 -13.32 0.15
CA VAL A 26 -0.50 -12.11 -0.48
C VAL A 26 0.43 -11.57 -1.56
N ILE A 27 1.74 -11.49 -1.29
CA ILE A 27 2.74 -11.02 -2.26
C ILE A 27 2.78 -11.94 -3.49
N ASP A 28 2.80 -13.26 -3.28
CA ASP A 28 2.82 -14.26 -4.35
C ASP A 28 1.55 -14.18 -5.21
N SER A 29 0.39 -14.05 -4.57
CA SER A 29 -0.88 -13.86 -5.26
C SER A 29 -0.86 -12.59 -6.13
N LEU A 30 -0.44 -11.47 -5.56
CA LEU A 30 -0.35 -10.19 -6.29
C LEU A 30 0.66 -10.23 -7.44
N ASN A 31 1.76 -10.97 -7.31
CA ASN A 31 2.70 -11.20 -8.40
C ASN A 31 2.06 -11.99 -9.57
N ASN A 32 1.28 -13.03 -9.26
CA ASN A 32 0.55 -13.80 -10.26
C ASN A 32 -0.54 -12.95 -10.96
N VAL A 33 -1.24 -12.10 -10.21
CA VAL A 33 -2.20 -11.14 -10.78
C VAL A 33 -1.47 -10.13 -11.67
N LEU A 34 -0.33 -9.59 -11.24
CA LEU A 34 0.46 -8.63 -12.01
C LEU A 34 0.95 -9.20 -13.35
N ALA A 35 1.27 -10.49 -13.39
CA ALA A 35 1.68 -11.18 -14.61
C ALA A 35 0.56 -11.22 -15.68
N LYS A 36 -0.70 -11.13 -15.26
CA LYS A 36 -1.89 -11.23 -16.12
C LYS A 36 -2.66 -9.91 -16.27
N ALA A 37 -2.29 -8.89 -15.50
CA ALA A 37 -2.99 -7.61 -15.46
C ALA A 37 -2.93 -6.89 -16.82
N SER A 38 -4.08 -6.39 -17.26
CA SER A 38 -4.16 -5.49 -18.42
C SER A 38 -3.48 -4.15 -18.14
N GLN A 39 -3.31 -3.34 -19.18
CA GLN A 39 -2.62 -2.06 -19.06
C GLN A 39 -3.25 -1.14 -17.99
N GLY A 40 -4.58 -1.04 -17.94
CA GLY A 40 -5.29 -0.19 -16.97
C GLY A 40 -5.29 -0.75 -15.55
N GLU A 41 -5.15 -2.06 -15.37
CA GLU A 41 -5.13 -2.71 -14.04
C GLU A 41 -3.74 -2.71 -13.41
N ARG A 42 -2.70 -2.79 -14.25
CA ARG A 42 -1.31 -2.94 -13.83
C ARG A 42 -0.85 -1.89 -12.79
N PRO A 43 -1.18 -0.59 -12.90
CA PRO A 43 -0.80 0.40 -11.90
C PRO A 43 -1.44 0.14 -10.53
N VAL A 44 -2.69 -0.30 -10.51
CA VAL A 44 -3.42 -0.60 -9.27
C VAL A 44 -2.81 -1.81 -8.57
N VAL A 45 -2.54 -2.88 -9.33
CA VAL A 45 -1.91 -4.10 -8.79
C VAL A 45 -0.51 -3.81 -8.25
N LEU A 46 0.29 -2.98 -8.94
CA LEU A 46 1.60 -2.55 -8.44
C LEU A 46 1.48 -1.75 -7.13
N ALA A 47 0.48 -0.88 -7.01
CA ALA A 47 0.25 -0.12 -5.78
C ALA A 47 -0.18 -1.02 -4.61
N GLU A 48 -0.95 -2.09 -4.87
CA GLU A 48 -1.30 -3.10 -3.88
C GLU A 48 -0.10 -3.95 -3.47
N LEU A 49 0.69 -4.39 -4.46
CA LEU A 49 1.93 -5.12 -4.22
C LEU A 49 2.93 -4.28 -3.40
N ALA A 50 3.02 -2.98 -3.68
CA ALA A 50 3.82 -2.05 -2.88
C ALA A 50 3.36 -2.03 -1.41
N ARG A 51 2.05 -1.97 -1.17
CA ARG A 51 1.51 -2.00 0.19
C ARG A 51 1.77 -3.32 0.91
N ALA A 52 1.66 -4.45 0.20
CA ALA A 52 1.96 -5.77 0.75
C ALA A 52 3.43 -5.95 1.11
N ASN A 53 4.33 -5.34 0.34
CA ASN A 53 5.78 -5.40 0.57
C ASN A 53 6.28 -4.47 1.69
N TYR A 54 5.47 -3.54 2.20
CA TYR A 54 5.98 -2.50 3.11
C TYR A 54 6.60 -3.07 4.39
N GLU A 55 5.98 -4.07 5.01
CA GLU A 55 6.49 -4.66 6.27
C GLU A 55 7.75 -5.50 6.06
N THR A 56 7.95 -6.04 4.86
CA THR A 56 9.01 -7.00 4.56
C THR A 56 10.21 -6.33 3.87
N ASP A 57 9.93 -5.39 2.96
CA ASP A 57 10.93 -4.64 2.20
C ASP A 57 10.37 -3.26 1.81
N VAL A 58 10.65 -2.27 2.67
CA VAL A 58 10.23 -0.88 2.47
C VAL A 58 10.83 -0.28 1.19
N ASN A 59 12.05 -0.65 0.80
CA ASN A 59 12.67 -0.08 -0.40
C ASN A 59 11.96 -0.59 -1.65
N ARG A 60 11.70 -1.90 -1.71
CA ARG A 60 10.91 -2.52 -2.77
C ARG A 60 9.50 -1.93 -2.83
N ALA A 61 8.86 -1.71 -1.69
CA ALA A 61 7.55 -1.06 -1.63
C ALA A 61 7.57 0.34 -2.28
N ILE A 62 8.60 1.15 -1.99
CA ILE A 62 8.75 2.48 -2.59
C ILE A 62 9.00 2.40 -4.10
N ASP A 63 9.85 1.48 -4.56
CA ASP A 63 10.11 1.32 -5.99
C ASP A 63 8.86 0.89 -6.77
N LEU A 64 8.08 -0.03 -6.20
CA LEU A 64 6.84 -0.52 -6.79
C LEU A 64 5.82 0.61 -6.91
N ILE A 65 5.65 1.44 -5.88
CA ILE A 65 4.66 2.53 -5.93
C ILE A 65 5.10 3.66 -6.89
N MET A 66 6.40 3.92 -7.02
CA MET A 66 6.88 4.87 -8.03
C MET A 66 6.64 4.37 -9.46
N GLN A 67 6.83 3.06 -9.71
CA GLN A 67 6.47 2.43 -10.99
C GLN A 67 4.96 2.52 -11.25
N ALA A 68 4.14 2.24 -10.24
CA ALA A 68 2.68 2.36 -10.33
C ALA A 68 2.26 3.76 -10.78
N ILE A 69 2.80 4.81 -10.13
CA ILE A 69 2.52 6.21 -10.49
C ILE A 69 2.94 6.51 -11.94
N ALA A 70 4.12 6.05 -12.36
CA ALA A 70 4.62 6.30 -13.70
C ALA A 70 3.73 5.69 -14.80
N LEU A 71 3.15 4.51 -14.54
CA LEU A 71 2.18 3.89 -15.44
C LEU A 71 0.81 4.57 -15.35
N ALA A 72 0.31 4.85 -14.16
CA ALA A 72 -0.99 5.46 -13.95
C ALA A 72 -1.14 6.83 -14.64
N LYS A 73 -0.07 7.61 -14.73
CA LYS A 73 -0.05 8.90 -15.46
C LYS A 73 -0.34 8.78 -16.96
N LYS A 74 -0.22 7.59 -17.54
CA LYS A 74 -0.49 7.33 -18.96
C LYS A 74 -1.93 6.88 -19.20
N GLU A 75 -2.67 6.58 -18.14
CA GLU A 75 -4.04 6.11 -18.23
C GLU A 75 -5.02 7.27 -18.40
N LYS A 76 -6.12 7.00 -19.12
CA LYS A 76 -7.19 7.99 -19.32
C LYS A 76 -8.05 8.18 -18.08
N GLU A 77 -8.19 7.13 -17.26
CA GLU A 77 -8.97 7.18 -16.03
C GLU A 77 -8.12 7.74 -14.89
N GLU A 78 -8.31 9.03 -14.57
CA GLU A 78 -7.53 9.73 -13.54
C GLU A 78 -7.65 9.09 -12.13
N GLY A 79 -8.72 8.35 -11.87
CA GLY A 79 -8.88 7.61 -10.61
C GLY A 79 -7.79 6.57 -10.37
N ILE A 80 -7.18 6.01 -11.42
CA ILE A 80 -6.05 5.09 -11.30
C ILE A 80 -4.84 5.84 -10.71
N ALA A 81 -4.53 7.03 -11.24
CA ALA A 81 -3.48 7.88 -10.69
C ALA A 81 -3.80 8.31 -9.26
N ALA A 82 -5.06 8.63 -8.99
CA ALA A 82 -5.54 8.99 -7.65
C ALA A 82 -5.28 7.86 -6.63
N TYR A 83 -5.58 6.61 -6.99
CA TYR A 83 -5.32 5.43 -6.17
C TYR A 83 -3.82 5.23 -5.89
N CYS A 84 -2.97 5.37 -6.91
CA CYS A 84 -1.53 5.24 -6.77
C CYS A 84 -0.94 6.37 -5.90
N TYR A 85 -1.37 7.61 -6.08
CA TYR A 85 -0.91 8.73 -5.24
C TYR A 85 -1.32 8.55 -3.78
N ALA A 86 -2.58 8.17 -3.51
CA ALA A 86 -3.04 7.93 -2.15
C ALA A 86 -2.30 6.77 -1.47
N SER A 87 -1.93 5.74 -2.23
CA SER A 87 -1.10 4.64 -1.74
C SER A 87 0.34 5.08 -1.47
N ALA A 88 0.93 5.93 -2.32
CA ALA A 88 2.25 6.50 -2.08
C ALA A 88 2.29 7.38 -0.82
N ALA A 89 1.25 8.21 -0.62
CA ALA A 89 1.13 9.01 0.58
C ALA A 89 1.15 8.15 1.86
N HIS A 90 0.38 7.07 1.88
CA HIS A 90 0.36 6.14 3.00
C HIS A 90 1.74 5.53 3.27
N LEU A 91 2.43 5.02 2.24
CA LEU A 91 3.76 4.41 2.42
C LEU A 91 4.82 5.43 2.86
N LEU A 92 4.79 6.64 2.31
CA LEU A 92 5.72 7.70 2.68
C LEU A 92 5.48 8.21 4.10
N MET A 93 4.22 8.33 4.51
CA MET A 93 3.87 8.72 5.87
C MET A 93 4.40 7.71 6.88
N ARG A 94 4.19 6.41 6.63
CA ARG A 94 4.72 5.34 7.48
C ARG A 94 6.26 5.29 7.51
N LYS A 95 6.92 5.84 6.50
CA LYS A 95 8.39 6.00 6.42
C LYS A 95 8.87 7.30 7.10
N GLY A 96 7.99 8.06 7.78
CA GLY A 96 8.31 9.34 8.41
C GLY A 96 8.48 10.50 7.43
N GLN A 97 8.05 10.35 6.17
CA GLN A 97 8.18 11.38 5.14
C GLN A 97 6.89 12.19 4.99
N GLU A 98 6.43 12.78 6.09
CA GLU A 98 5.12 13.45 6.18
C GLU A 98 4.92 14.53 5.11
N LYS A 99 5.89 15.42 4.90
CA LYS A 99 5.80 16.47 3.87
C LYS A 99 5.58 15.92 2.47
N ARG A 100 6.26 14.82 2.14
CA ARG A 100 6.08 14.15 0.84
C ARG A 100 4.74 13.43 0.77
N ALA A 101 4.31 12.82 1.88
CA ALA A 101 2.99 12.21 1.96
C ALA A 101 1.86 13.22 1.73
N ALA A 102 1.95 14.41 2.34
CA ALA A 102 1.00 15.50 2.14
C ALA A 102 0.88 15.89 0.66
N ALA A 103 2.01 16.10 -0.03
CA ALA A 103 2.01 16.43 -1.45
C ALA A 103 1.36 15.35 -2.33
N TYR A 104 1.50 14.07 -1.94
CA TYR A 104 0.84 12.96 -2.61
C TYR A 104 -0.66 12.87 -2.28
N ILE A 105 -1.09 13.20 -1.06
CA ILE A 105 -2.52 13.34 -0.74
C ILE A 105 -3.15 14.44 -1.60
N ASP A 106 -2.53 15.61 -1.70
CA ASP A 106 -3.04 16.70 -2.54
C ASP A 106 -3.17 16.29 -4.01
N SER A 107 -2.17 15.56 -4.52
CA SER A 107 -2.19 15.02 -5.87
C SER A 107 -3.29 13.97 -6.06
N ALA A 108 -3.51 13.11 -5.06
CA ALA A 108 -4.58 12.12 -5.08
C ALA A 108 -5.96 12.79 -5.09
N MET A 109 -6.17 13.81 -4.25
CA MET A 109 -7.43 14.56 -4.17
C MET A 109 -7.77 15.25 -5.49
N ARG A 110 -6.78 15.88 -6.15
CA ARG A 110 -6.98 16.50 -7.47
C ARG A 110 -7.40 15.45 -8.52
N ALA A 111 -6.64 14.36 -8.65
CA ALA A 111 -6.95 13.31 -9.62
C ALA A 111 -8.30 12.62 -9.34
N ALA A 112 -8.67 12.44 -8.06
CA ALA A 112 -9.96 11.91 -7.68
C ALA A 112 -11.13 12.83 -8.07
N GLY A 113 -10.93 14.15 -8.06
CA GLY A 113 -11.94 15.12 -8.51
C GLY A 113 -12.38 14.93 -9.96
N ASN A 114 -11.44 14.52 -10.81
CA ASN A 114 -11.64 14.31 -12.24
C ASN A 114 -12.01 12.86 -12.63
N SER A 115 -11.90 11.92 -11.69
CA SER A 115 -12.27 10.53 -11.91
C SER A 115 -13.79 10.35 -12.03
N THR A 116 -14.25 9.34 -12.76
CA THR A 116 -15.65 8.88 -12.69
C THR A 116 -15.84 7.68 -11.76
N ASN A 117 -14.75 7.06 -11.33
CA ASN A 117 -14.76 5.83 -10.55
C ASN A 117 -14.93 6.11 -9.05
N SER A 118 -16.10 5.75 -8.51
CA SER A 118 -16.44 5.96 -7.09
C SER A 118 -15.57 5.17 -6.12
N LEU A 119 -15.07 3.99 -6.52
CA LEU A 119 -14.17 3.17 -5.69
C LEU A 119 -12.85 3.89 -5.45
N PHE A 120 -12.25 4.44 -6.51
CA PHE A 120 -11.00 5.19 -6.39
C PHE A 120 -11.19 6.49 -5.58
N LYS A 121 -12.30 7.20 -5.78
CA LYS A 121 -12.63 8.37 -4.94
C LYS A 121 -12.75 8.00 -3.47
N GLY A 122 -13.49 6.94 -3.14
CA GLY A 122 -13.65 6.46 -1.77
C GLY A 122 -12.32 6.10 -1.13
N TYR A 123 -11.45 5.41 -1.88
CA TYR A 123 -10.11 5.07 -1.40
C TYR A 123 -9.24 6.30 -1.11
N VAL A 124 -9.29 7.32 -1.97
CA VAL A 124 -8.55 8.58 -1.73
C VAL A 124 -9.06 9.29 -0.49
N TRP A 125 -10.37 9.37 -0.28
CA TRP A 125 -10.94 9.97 0.94
C TRP A 125 -10.56 9.20 2.20
N LEU A 126 -10.59 7.87 2.16
CA LEU A 126 -10.11 7.03 3.25
C LEU A 126 -8.64 7.35 3.59
N ARG A 127 -7.78 7.47 2.58
CA ARG A 127 -6.35 7.75 2.77
C ARG A 127 -6.07 9.17 3.23
N LYS A 128 -6.83 10.15 2.76
CA LYS A 128 -6.79 11.52 3.30
C LYS A 128 -7.16 11.50 4.77
N GLY A 129 -8.30 10.91 5.13
CA GLY A 129 -8.73 10.84 6.53
C GLY A 129 -7.69 10.19 7.43
N TRP A 130 -7.13 9.05 7.00
CA TRP A 130 -6.04 8.39 7.72
C TRP A 130 -4.80 9.28 7.86
N PHE A 131 -4.38 9.97 6.79
CA PHE A 131 -3.26 10.90 6.85
C PHE A 131 -3.50 12.05 7.84
N GLU A 132 -4.69 12.66 7.84
CA GLU A 132 -5.04 13.75 8.75
C GLU A 132 -5.07 13.32 10.23
N LEU A 133 -5.36 12.04 10.50
CA LEU A 133 -5.32 11.48 11.84
C LEU A 133 -3.90 11.23 12.34
N ASN A 134 -2.98 10.85 11.44
CA ASN A 134 -1.62 10.43 11.83
C ASN A 134 -0.58 11.55 11.65
N LYS A 135 -0.91 12.64 10.94
CA LYS A 135 0.01 13.77 10.77
C LYS A 135 0.31 14.41 12.12
N ASN A 136 1.56 14.81 12.34
CA ASN A 136 2.09 15.28 13.63
C ASN A 136 2.21 14.21 14.75
N GLU A 137 1.95 12.92 14.47
CA GLU A 137 2.19 11.84 15.44
C GLU A 137 3.58 11.18 15.27
N ASN A 138 4.39 11.65 14.30
CA ASN A 138 5.73 11.13 13.98
C ASN A 138 6.86 12.10 14.35
#